data_AF-A0A4D4J3W6-F1
#
_entry.id   AF-A0A4D4J3W6-F1
#
_cell.length_a   1.000
_cell.length_b   1.000
_cell.length_c   1.000
_cell.angle_alpha   90.00
_cell.angle_beta   90.00
_cell.angle_gamma   90.00
#
_symmetry.space_group_name_H-M   'P 1'
#
loop_
_entity.id
_entity.type
_entity.pdbx_description
1 polymer ?
#
loop_
_entity_poly.entity_id
_entity_poly.type
_entity_poly.pdbx_seq_one_letter_code
_entity_poly.pdbx_strand_id
1 'polypeptide(L)'
;MTQLDLGNGYSIDMADVDRFIKALEDTRANLNRTLTVTAQRLYVQPPGHDDYSEAFALTMNSVIDQHRQWNLARQNELQDLINRVKAARDRYLHVEQNNTPRV
;
A
#
# COMPACT_ATOMS: atom_id res chain seq x y z
N MET A 1 2.21 21.01 -20.92
CA MET A 1 1.89 19.85 -20.08
C MET A 1 3.16 19.01 -20.02
N THR A 2 3.67 18.70 -18.84
CA THR A 2 4.90 17.92 -18.64
C THR A 2 4.54 16.43 -18.70
N GLN A 3 5.16 15.67 -19.61
CA GLN A 3 4.67 14.35 -20.00
C GLN A 3 5.83 13.35 -20.03
N LEU A 4 5.76 12.27 -19.27
CA LEU A 4 6.78 11.22 -19.15
C LEU A 4 6.86 10.37 -20.43
N ASP A 5 7.86 10.59 -21.29
CA ASP A 5 8.13 9.66 -22.39
C ASP A 5 8.71 8.33 -21.87
N LEU A 6 7.95 7.25 -22.05
CA LEU A 6 8.30 5.89 -21.65
C LEU A 6 9.03 5.12 -22.77
N GLY A 7 9.24 5.75 -23.93
CA GLY A 7 9.70 5.10 -25.15
C GLY A 7 8.55 4.45 -25.94
N ASN A 8 8.76 4.22 -27.24
CA ASN A 8 7.75 3.72 -28.20
C ASN A 8 6.49 4.60 -28.34
N GLY A 9 6.60 5.91 -28.09
CA GLY A 9 5.49 6.86 -28.28
C GLY A 9 4.45 6.88 -27.16
N TYR A 10 4.67 6.12 -26.08
CA TYR A 10 3.83 6.19 -24.88
C TYR A 10 4.33 7.27 -23.95
N SER A 11 3.47 8.23 -23.70
CA SER A 11 3.79 9.38 -22.88
C SER A 11 2.72 9.55 -21.82
N ILE A 12 3.07 9.34 -20.54
CA ILE A 12 2.12 9.45 -19.42
C ILE A 12 2.18 10.87 -18.86
N ASP A 13 1.04 11.52 -18.62
CA ASP A 13 1.06 12.84 -17.99
C ASP A 13 1.61 12.71 -16.56
N MET A 14 2.47 13.63 -16.13
CA MET A 14 2.90 13.76 -14.72
C MET A 14 1.69 13.77 -13.77
N ALA A 15 0.58 14.38 -14.19
CA ALA A 15 -0.66 14.39 -13.43
C ALA A 15 -1.25 12.98 -13.22
N ASP A 16 -1.10 12.08 -14.19
CA ASP A 16 -1.57 10.70 -14.08
C ASP A 16 -0.62 9.85 -13.22
N VAL A 17 0.69 10.13 -13.23
CA VAL A 17 1.63 9.54 -12.25
C VAL A 17 1.26 9.94 -10.83
N ASP A 18 0.96 11.22 -10.60
CA ASP A 18 0.61 11.73 -9.28
C ASP A 18 -0.74 11.15 -8.79
N ARG A 19 -1.72 11.01 -9.69
CA ARG A 19 -2.98 10.30 -9.40
C ARG A 19 -2.74 8.83 -9.05
N PHE A 20 -1.85 8.16 -9.77
CA PHE A 20 -1.51 6.76 -9.50
C PHE A 20 -0.83 6.59 -8.14
N ILE A 21 0.15 7.44 -7.82
CA ILE A 21 0.78 7.48 -6.48
C ILE A 21 -0.27 7.68 -5.40
N LYS A 22 -1.17 8.65 -5.59
CA LYS A 22 -2.25 8.93 -4.65
C LYS A 22 -3.16 7.71 -4.45
N ALA A 23 -3.55 7.03 -5.52
CA ALA A 23 -4.38 5.82 -5.43
C ALA A 23 -3.70 4.68 -4.64
N LEU A 24 -2.38 4.52 -4.79
CA LEU A 24 -1.60 3.57 -4.00
C LEU A 24 -1.55 3.96 -2.51
N GLU A 25 -1.35 5.25 -2.22
CA GLU A 25 -1.36 5.78 -0.84
C GLU A 25 -2.72 5.61 -0.17
N ASP A 26 -3.81 5.92 -0.88
CA ASP A 26 -5.18 5.73 -0.41
C ASP A 26 -5.50 4.24 -0.15
N THR A 27 -5.01 3.35 -1.01
CA THR A 27 -5.16 1.89 -0.84
C THR A 27 -4.42 1.40 0.41
N ARG A 28 -3.18 1.87 0.63
CA ARG A 28 -2.40 1.54 1.83
C ARG A 28 -3.09 2.06 3.09
N ALA A 29 -3.62 3.28 3.07
CA ALA A 29 -4.36 3.85 4.19
C ALA A 29 -5.63 3.03 4.51
N ASN A 30 -6.35 2.57 3.48
CA ASN A 30 -7.51 1.70 3.64
C ASN A 30 -7.15 0.34 4.25
N LEU A 31 -6.04 -0.28 3.83
CA LEU A 31 -5.56 -1.52 4.42
C LEU A 31 -5.22 -1.35 5.92
N ASN A 32 -4.57 -0.24 6.28
CA ASN A 32 -4.27 0.07 7.68
C ASN A 32 -5.55 0.29 8.52
N ARG A 33 -6.55 0.98 7.95
CA ARG A 33 -7.85 1.17 8.59
C ARG A 33 -8.57 -0.17 8.79
N THR A 34 -8.59 -1.02 7.77
CA THR A 34 -9.15 -2.37 7.86
C THR A 34 -8.45 -3.18 8.94
N LEU A 35 -7.13 -3.14 9.02
CA LEU A 35 -6.39 -3.83 10.07
C LEU A 35 -6.81 -3.37 11.47
N THR A 36 -6.91 -2.06 11.67
CA THR A 36 -7.31 -1.46 12.96
C THR A 36 -8.72 -1.91 13.37
N VAL A 37 -9.68 -1.83 12.44
CA VAL A 37 -11.08 -2.20 12.69
C VAL A 37 -11.23 -3.71 12.89
N THR A 38 -10.57 -4.52 12.07
CA THR A 38 -10.63 -5.99 12.13
C THR A 38 -9.97 -6.51 13.40
N ALA A 39 -8.81 -5.97 13.80
CA ALA A 39 -8.15 -6.35 15.05
C ALA A 39 -9.01 -6.05 16.28
N GLN A 40 -9.70 -4.91 16.31
CA GLN A 40 -10.61 -4.55 17.42
C GLN A 40 -11.86 -5.42 17.47
N ARG A 41 -12.38 -5.87 16.33
CA ARG A 41 -13.63 -6.65 16.25
C ARG A 41 -13.44 -8.15 16.46
N LEU A 42 -12.26 -8.67 16.11
CA LEU A 42 -12.03 -10.10 16.11
C LEU A 42 -11.30 -10.60 17.35
N TYR A 43 -10.68 -9.74 18.16
CA TYR A 43 -10.03 -10.21 19.40
C TYR A 43 -11.10 -10.72 20.36
N VAL A 44 -11.31 -12.05 20.39
CA VAL A 44 -12.30 -12.69 21.25
C VAL A 44 -11.59 -13.19 22.50
N GLN A 45 -11.95 -12.63 23.64
CA GLN A 45 -11.64 -13.24 24.93
C GLN A 45 -12.54 -14.47 25.10
N PRO A 46 -12.01 -15.65 25.49
CA PRO A 46 -12.83 -16.85 25.62
C PRO A 46 -14.00 -16.59 26.58
N PRO A 47 -15.25 -16.85 26.18
CA PRO A 47 -16.43 -16.54 26.99
C PRO A 47 -16.63 -17.50 28.19
N GLY A 48 -15.72 -18.45 28.41
CA GLY A 48 -15.82 -19.47 29.47
C GLY A 48 -14.51 -20.21 29.74
N HIS A 49 -14.55 -21.14 30.70
CA HIS A 49 -13.46 -22.03 31.12
C HIS A 49 -13.65 -23.46 30.59
N ASP A 50 -14.25 -23.64 29.41
CA ASP A 50 -14.39 -24.96 28.78
C ASP A 50 -13.42 -25.12 27.61
N ASP A 51 -12.99 -26.36 27.37
CA ASP A 51 -11.99 -26.69 26.36
C ASP A 51 -12.41 -26.22 24.94
N TYR A 52 -13.70 -26.13 24.67
CA TYR A 52 -14.25 -25.69 23.39
C TYR A 52 -14.12 -24.17 23.18
N SER A 53 -14.40 -23.38 24.21
CA SER A 53 -14.25 -21.91 24.17
C SER A 53 -12.78 -21.50 24.13
N GLU A 54 -11.89 -22.24 24.79
CA GLU A 54 -10.44 -22.06 24.68
C GLU A 54 -9.93 -22.38 23.26
N ALA A 55 -10.30 -23.55 22.71
CA ALA A 55 -9.91 -23.94 21.35
C ALA A 55 -10.45 -22.96 20.28
N PHE A 56 -11.68 -22.47 20.45
CA PHE A 56 -12.24 -21.42 19.59
C PHE A 56 -11.45 -20.12 19.67
N ALA A 57 -11.14 -19.64 20.88
CA ALA A 57 -10.36 -18.42 21.06
C ALA A 57 -8.96 -18.53 20.45
N LEU A 58 -8.27 -19.66 20.65
CA LEU A 58 -6.95 -19.92 20.02
C LEU A 58 -7.04 -19.92 18.50
N THR A 59 -8.06 -20.56 17.92
CA THR A 59 -8.25 -20.60 16.47
C THR A 59 -8.52 -19.22 15.90
N MET A 60 -9.42 -18.45 16.54
CA MET A 60 -9.73 -17.08 16.12
C MET A 60 -8.52 -16.16 16.22
N ASN A 61 -7.75 -16.25 17.31
CA ASN A 61 -6.52 -15.49 17.49
C ASN A 61 -5.48 -15.81 16.40
N SER A 62 -5.32 -17.09 16.05
CA SER A 62 -4.43 -17.51 14.96
C SER A 62 -4.84 -16.93 13.60
N VAL A 63 -6.15 -16.95 13.27
CA VAL A 63 -6.67 -16.36 12.03
C VAL A 63 -6.45 -14.84 12.00
N ILE A 64 -6.61 -14.15 13.13
CA ILE A 64 -6.36 -12.70 13.24
C ILE A 64 -4.89 -12.38 13.02
N ASP A 65 -3.99 -13.17 13.61
CA ASP A 65 -2.56 -12.97 13.46
C ASP A 65 -2.11 -13.22 12.02
N GLN A 66 -2.64 -14.26 11.36
CA GLN A 66 -2.41 -14.50 9.93
C GLN A 66 -2.91 -13.33 9.07
N HIS A 67 -4.12 -12.83 9.34
CA HIS A 67 -4.66 -11.67 8.62
C HIS A 67 -3.80 -10.42 8.85
N ARG A 68 -3.32 -10.19 10.08
CA ARG A 68 -2.41 -9.09 10.42
C ARG A 68 -1.11 -9.18 9.63
N GLN A 69 -0.48 -10.35 9.60
CA GLN A 69 0.76 -10.57 8.86
C GLN A 69 0.58 -10.34 7.36
N TRP A 70 -0.49 -10.90 6.78
CA TRP A 70 -0.82 -10.68 5.36
C TRP A 70 -1.04 -9.20 5.04
N ASN A 71 -1.79 -8.48 5.88
CA ASN A 71 -2.09 -7.06 5.68
C ASN A 71 -0.80 -6.22 5.75
N LEU A 72 0.06 -6.47 6.74
CA LEU A 72 1.35 -5.78 6.87
C LEU A 72 2.27 -6.05 5.66
N ALA A 73 2.35 -7.29 5.19
CA ALA A 73 3.11 -7.62 3.99
C ALA A 73 2.62 -6.84 2.77
N ARG A 74 1.30 -6.78 2.56
CA ARG A 74 0.70 -6.03 1.44
C ARG A 74 0.94 -4.52 1.56
N GLN A 75 0.90 -3.97 2.77
CA GLN A 75 1.25 -2.56 2.99
C GLN A 75 2.71 -2.25 2.65
N ASN A 76 3.64 -3.17 2.95
CA ASN A 76 5.04 -3.02 2.59
C ASN A 76 5.25 -3.09 1.07
N GLU A 77 4.60 -4.04 0.39
CA GLU A 77 4.63 -4.14 -1.08
C GLU A 77 4.13 -2.85 -1.75
N LEU A 78 3.02 -2.28 -1.25
CA LEU A 78 2.49 -1.00 -1.74
C LEU A 78 3.46 0.15 -1.47
N GLN A 79 4.11 0.19 -0.31
CA GLN A 79 5.10 1.22 0.01
C GLN A 79 6.31 1.15 -0.92
N ASP A 80 6.81 -0.05 -1.22
CA ASP A 80 7.90 -0.26 -2.16
C ASP A 80 7.51 0.18 -3.57
N LEU A 81 6.29 -0.12 -4.00
CA LEU A 81 5.78 0.34 -5.29
C LEU A 81 5.68 1.87 -5.35
N ILE A 82 5.13 2.51 -4.32
CA ILE A 82 5.07 3.98 -4.21
C ILE A 82 6.47 4.58 -4.33
N ASN A 83 7.45 4.02 -3.61
CA ASN A 83 8.83 4.50 -3.64
C ASN A 83 9.44 4.37 -5.04
N ARG A 84 9.20 3.25 -5.74
CA ARG A 84 9.67 3.04 -7.11
C ARG A 84 9.05 4.02 -8.10
N VAL A 85 7.74 4.26 -8.01
CA VAL A 85 7.03 5.19 -8.89
C VAL A 85 7.50 6.63 -8.64
N LYS A 86 7.66 7.05 -7.37
CA LYS A 86 8.24 8.35 -7.02
C LYS A 86 9.66 8.51 -7.56
N ALA A 87 10.52 7.50 -7.38
CA ALA A 87 11.88 7.54 -7.92
C ALA A 87 11.91 7.61 -9.46
N ALA A 88 11.00 6.93 -10.15
CA ALA A 88 10.89 7.02 -11.61
C ALA A 88 10.46 8.41 -12.07
N ARG A 89 9.47 9.01 -11.38
CA ARG A 89 9.03 10.40 -11.59
C ARG A 89 10.17 11.39 -11.38
N ASP A 90 10.90 11.27 -10.27
CA ASP A 90 11.98 12.21 -9.93
C ASP A 90 13.14 12.13 -10.93
N ARG A 91 13.51 10.91 -11.37
CA ARG A 91 14.49 10.72 -12.45
C ARG A 91 14.05 11.41 -13.73
N TYR A 92 12.77 11.28 -14.08
CA TYR A 92 12.23 11.91 -15.27
C TYR A 92 12.28 13.44 -15.18
N LEU A 93 11.85 14.01 -14.06
CA LEU A 93 11.92 15.46 -13.82
C LEU A 93 13.36 15.98 -13.91
N HIS A 94 14.34 15.22 -13.40
CA HIS A 94 15.75 15.57 -13.53
C HIS A 94 16.26 15.49 -14.98
N VAL A 95 15.86 14.49 -15.75
CA VAL A 95 16.24 14.38 -17.16
C VAL A 95 15.63 15.53 -17.96
N GLU A 96 14.37 15.89 -17.75
CA GLU A 96 13.75 17.07 -18.40
C GLU A 96 14.47 18.37 -18.03
N GLN A 97 14.76 18.60 -16.74
CA GLN A 97 15.49 19.80 -16.29
C GLN A 97 16.87 19.93 -16.94
N ASN A 98 17.59 18.82 -17.12
CA ASN A 98 18.90 18.80 -17.75
C ASN A 98 18.84 18.95 -19.28
N ASN A 99 17.75 18.49 -19.91
CA ASN A 99 17.55 18.57 -21.36
C ASN A 99 16.87 19.86 -21.82
N THR A 100 16.40 20.71 -20.91
CA THR A 100 15.82 22.02 -21.26
C THR A 100 16.96 23.03 -21.46
N PRO A 101 17.18 23.57 -22.68
CA PRO A 101 18.21 24.58 -22.91
C PRO A 101 17.92 25.80 -22.04
N ARG A 102 18.91 26.25 -21.26
CA ARG A 102 18.83 27.53 -20.55
C ARG A 102 18.84 28.65 -21.59
N VAL A 103 17.68 29.26 -21.82
CA VAL A 103 17.54 30.48 -22.64
C VAL A 103 17.94 31.69 -21.81
#